data_AF-A0A914P596-F1
#
_entry.id   AF-A0A914P596-F1
#
_cell.length_a   1.000
_cell.length_b   1.000
_cell.length_c   1.000
_cell.angle_alpha   90.00
_cell.angle_beta   90.00
_cell.angle_gamma   90.00
#
_symmetry.space_group_name_H-M   'P 1'
#
loop_
_entity.id
_entity.type
_entity.pdbx_description
1 polymer ?
#
loop_
_entity_poly.entity_id
_entity_poly.type
_entity_poly.pdbx_seq_one_letter_code
_entity_poly.pdbx_strand_id
1 'polypeptide(L)'
;MGISRDSWHKRRKTGGKRVPIHKKRKFELGRPAANTKVSCTNKTRIIDTIYNATSNELVRTKTLVKGAIVAVDAVPFRQWYETHYALPLGRKKGAKLNEEEEARLDKSKVGKSTQKKYEERAKTAPVEPHLIEQFQAGRLLARIASRPGQSGRADGYILEGKELEFYLRKIRVKKAK
;
A
#
# COMPACT_ATOMS: atom_id res chain seq x y z
N MET A 1 -6.42 5.45 -30.57
CA MET A 1 -6.52 6.73 -29.83
C MET A 1 -7.04 6.45 -28.43
N GLY A 2 -6.29 6.80 -27.38
CA GLY A 2 -6.57 6.40 -25.98
C GLY A 2 -7.53 7.34 -25.24
N ILE A 3 -7.40 7.37 -23.90
CA ILE A 3 -8.06 8.35 -23.04
C ILE A 3 -7.81 9.74 -23.63
N SER A 4 -8.83 10.58 -23.63
CA SER A 4 -8.71 11.96 -24.10
C SER A 4 -9.01 12.88 -22.93
N ARG A 5 -8.16 13.88 -22.73
CA ARG A 5 -8.28 14.92 -21.69
C ARG A 5 -9.02 16.15 -22.21
N ASP A 6 -9.76 16.00 -23.29
CA ASP A 6 -10.49 17.09 -23.92
C ASP A 6 -11.65 17.58 -23.05
N SER A 7 -12.05 18.84 -23.22
CA SER A 7 -13.15 19.45 -22.46
C SER A 7 -14.45 19.55 -23.27
N TRP A 8 -14.37 19.36 -24.59
CA TRP A 8 -15.47 19.61 -25.52
C TRP A 8 -16.46 18.45 -25.63
N HIS A 9 -16.09 17.24 -25.22
CA HIS A 9 -17.07 16.17 -25.01
C HIS A 9 -18.05 16.46 -23.85
N LYS A 10 -17.76 17.41 -22.96
CA LYS A 10 -18.63 17.76 -21.82
C LYS A 10 -19.74 18.75 -22.23
N ARG A 11 -20.85 18.76 -21.48
CA ARG A 11 -21.96 19.73 -21.66
C ARG A 11 -21.54 21.15 -21.32
N ARG A 12 -22.27 22.14 -21.85
CA ARG A 12 -22.15 23.55 -21.43
C ARG A 12 -22.66 23.73 -19.99
N LYS A 13 -22.29 24.83 -19.34
CA LYS A 13 -22.80 25.21 -18.00
C LYS A 13 -24.33 25.33 -17.97
N THR A 14 -24.92 25.75 -19.08
CA THR A 14 -26.37 25.82 -19.29
C THR A 14 -27.04 24.46 -19.50
N GLY A 15 -26.28 23.36 -19.47
CA GLY A 15 -26.77 22.00 -19.72
C GLY A 15 -26.85 21.61 -21.20
N GLY A 16 -26.76 22.57 -22.12
CA GLY A 16 -26.79 22.33 -23.56
C GLY A 16 -25.64 21.43 -24.05
N LYS A 17 -25.94 20.56 -25.02
CA LYS A 17 -24.95 19.68 -25.65
C LYS A 17 -23.99 20.50 -26.53
N ARG A 18 -22.71 20.14 -26.52
CA ARG A 18 -21.71 20.70 -27.44
C ARG A 18 -21.57 19.75 -28.62
N VAL A 19 -21.61 20.29 -29.84
CA VAL A 19 -21.31 19.51 -31.05
C VAL A 19 -19.78 19.36 -31.14
N PRO A 20 -19.25 18.14 -31.33
CA PRO A 20 -17.82 17.94 -31.60
C PRO A 20 -17.37 18.70 -32.83
N ILE A 21 -16.43 19.64 -32.65
CA ILE A 21 -15.92 20.49 -33.74
C ILE A 21 -14.78 19.83 -34.54
N HIS A 22 -14.14 18.80 -33.99
CA HIS A 22 -13.09 18.05 -34.66
C HIS A 22 -12.92 16.65 -34.08
N LYS A 23 -12.16 15.80 -34.79
CA LYS A 23 -11.74 14.48 -34.28
C LYS A 23 -10.68 14.62 -33.18
N LYS A 24 -10.57 13.63 -32.30
CA LYS A 24 -9.56 13.54 -31.22
C LYS A 24 -8.15 13.81 -31.74
N ARG A 25 -7.36 14.59 -31.00
CA ARG A 25 -5.99 14.95 -31.40
C ARG A 25 -4.95 14.23 -30.54
N LYS A 26 -3.76 13.98 -31.10
CA LYS A 26 -2.66 13.29 -30.40
C LYS A 26 -2.24 14.03 -29.11
N PHE A 27 -2.35 15.36 -29.10
CA PHE A 27 -2.02 16.20 -27.95
C PHE A 27 -3.07 16.12 -26.81
N GLU A 28 -4.27 15.60 -27.05
CA GLU A 28 -5.30 15.44 -26.01
C GLU A 28 -5.20 14.09 -25.29
N LEU A 29 -4.21 13.26 -25.63
CA LEU A 29 -4.07 11.91 -25.10
C LEU A 29 -3.81 11.91 -23.59
N GLY A 30 -4.68 11.27 -22.82
CA GLY A 30 -4.49 10.92 -21.43
C GLY A 30 -3.60 9.67 -21.28
N ARG A 31 -2.68 9.74 -20.32
CA ARG A 31 -1.85 8.62 -19.85
C ARG A 31 -2.33 8.15 -18.47
N PRO A 32 -2.21 6.86 -18.12
CA PRO A 32 -2.46 6.40 -16.76
C PRO A 32 -1.54 7.10 -15.74
N ALA A 33 -2.04 7.39 -14.53
CA ALA A 33 -1.26 8.02 -13.45
C ALA A 33 -0.34 6.98 -12.75
N ALA A 34 0.90 7.35 -12.42
CA ALA A 34 1.94 6.43 -11.94
C ALA A 34 2.61 6.83 -10.60
N ASN A 35 2.03 7.76 -9.83
CA ASN A 35 2.68 8.44 -8.69
C ASN A 35 3.09 7.53 -7.50
N THR A 36 4.24 6.87 -7.61
CA THR A 36 4.85 6.02 -6.58
C THR A 36 6.04 6.75 -5.92
N LYS A 37 6.08 6.84 -4.58
CA LYS A 37 7.29 7.18 -3.80
C LYS A 37 7.72 5.97 -2.97
N VAL A 38 9.02 5.68 -2.97
CA VAL A 38 9.64 4.42 -2.54
C VAL A 38 10.02 4.47 -1.06
N SER A 39 9.59 3.48 -0.29
CA SER A 39 10.27 3.05 0.95
C SER A 39 10.51 1.53 0.96
N CYS A 40 9.62 0.73 0.38
CA CYS A 40 9.87 -0.64 -0.08
C CYS A 40 8.67 -1.09 -0.92
N THR A 41 8.89 -1.84 -2.02
CA THR A 41 7.81 -2.47 -2.78
C THR A 41 8.11 -3.95 -2.87
N ASN A 42 7.19 -4.78 -2.36
CA ASN A 42 7.28 -6.22 -2.46
C ASN A 42 5.98 -6.79 -3.02
N LYS A 43 6.09 -7.89 -3.76
CA LYS A 43 4.94 -8.71 -4.12
C LYS A 43 4.48 -9.43 -2.87
N THR A 44 3.24 -9.17 -2.46
CA THR A 44 2.65 -9.81 -1.27
C THR A 44 1.28 -10.39 -1.61
N ARG A 45 0.85 -11.34 -0.79
CA ARG A 45 -0.45 -11.98 -0.95
C ARG A 45 -1.53 -11.08 -0.35
N ILE A 46 -2.59 -10.84 -1.11
CA ILE A 46 -3.84 -10.25 -0.58
C ILE A 46 -4.58 -11.34 0.18
N ILE A 47 -4.93 -11.07 1.44
CA ILE A 47 -5.57 -12.03 2.34
C ILE A 47 -7.09 -11.83 2.32
N ASP A 48 -7.54 -10.59 2.53
CA ASP A 48 -8.96 -10.28 2.63
C ASP A 48 -9.28 -8.82 2.27
N THR A 49 -10.53 -8.56 1.89
CA THR A 49 -11.05 -7.20 1.70
C THR A 49 -11.76 -6.77 2.97
N ILE A 50 -11.27 -5.71 3.62
CA ILE A 50 -11.74 -5.31 4.96
C ILE A 50 -12.71 -4.13 4.88
N TYR A 51 -12.46 -3.19 3.98
CA TYR A 51 -13.29 -2.01 3.85
C TYR A 51 -13.38 -1.52 2.42
N ASN A 52 -14.57 -1.10 2.04
CA ASN A 52 -14.83 -0.38 0.80
C ASN A 52 -15.67 0.87 1.13
N ALA A 53 -15.31 1.99 0.52
CA ALA A 53 -15.98 3.27 0.72
C ALA A 53 -17.31 3.37 -0.06
N THR A 54 -17.41 2.67 -1.19
CA THR A 54 -18.54 2.79 -2.13
C THR A 54 -19.69 1.85 -1.77
N SER A 55 -19.40 0.58 -1.46
CA SER A 55 -20.44 -0.41 -1.16
C SER A 55 -19.93 -1.48 -0.20
N ASN A 56 -20.76 -1.81 0.80
CA ASN A 56 -20.48 -2.88 1.76
C ASN A 56 -20.57 -4.27 1.11
N GLU A 57 -21.39 -4.44 0.07
CA GLU A 57 -21.51 -5.72 -0.64
C GLU A 57 -20.17 -6.16 -1.21
N LEU A 58 -19.35 -5.22 -1.68
CA LEU A 58 -18.01 -5.51 -2.21
C LEU A 58 -17.04 -6.04 -1.15
N VAL A 59 -17.28 -5.72 0.13
CA VAL A 59 -16.52 -6.30 1.25
C VAL A 59 -17.00 -7.73 1.51
N ARG A 60 -18.33 -7.93 1.57
CA ARG A 60 -18.95 -9.25 1.79
C ARG A 60 -18.57 -10.26 0.70
N THR A 61 -18.52 -9.84 -0.57
CA THR A 61 -18.14 -10.68 -1.71
C THR A 61 -16.63 -10.70 -1.99
N LYS A 62 -15.81 -10.05 -1.15
CA LYS A 62 -14.34 -9.97 -1.29
C LYS A 62 -13.89 -9.46 -2.66
N THR A 63 -14.62 -8.49 -3.21
CA THR A 63 -14.37 -7.96 -4.56
C THR A 63 -13.29 -6.87 -4.54
N LEU A 64 -12.25 -7.07 -5.35
CA LEU A 64 -11.12 -6.15 -5.44
C LEU A 64 -11.37 -5.03 -6.44
N VAL A 65 -11.49 -3.80 -5.94
CA VAL A 65 -11.66 -2.59 -6.77
C VAL A 65 -10.67 -1.51 -6.33
N LYS A 66 -10.48 -0.52 -7.20
CA LYS A 66 -9.66 0.66 -6.85
C LYS A 66 -10.20 1.32 -5.59
N GLY A 67 -9.31 1.57 -4.64
CA GLY A 67 -9.60 2.23 -3.37
C GLY A 67 -10.15 1.30 -2.28
N ALA A 68 -10.31 0.00 -2.55
CA ALA A 68 -10.59 -0.97 -1.50
C ALA A 68 -9.43 -1.06 -0.52
N ILE A 69 -9.75 -1.22 0.76
CA ILE A 69 -8.79 -1.48 1.83
C ILE A 69 -8.76 -2.97 2.07
N VAL A 70 -7.57 -3.54 1.96
CA VAL A 70 -7.30 -4.98 2.03
C VAL A 70 -6.29 -5.29 3.12
N ALA A 71 -6.37 -6.47 3.70
CA ALA A 71 -5.28 -7.05 4.47
C ALA A 71 -4.30 -7.75 3.54
N VAL A 72 -3.01 -7.47 3.69
CA VAL A 72 -1.93 -8.13 2.97
C VAL A 72 -0.95 -8.77 3.94
N ASP A 73 -0.21 -9.75 3.45
CA ASP A 73 0.84 -10.41 4.22
C ASP A 73 1.98 -9.44 4.60
N ALA A 74 2.36 -9.42 5.89
CA ALA A 74 3.41 -8.57 6.42
C ALA A 74 4.82 -9.15 6.25
N VAL A 75 4.95 -10.47 6.03
CA VAL A 75 6.24 -11.18 6.06
C VAL A 75 7.27 -10.59 5.09
N PRO A 76 6.96 -10.31 3.81
CA PRO A 76 7.96 -9.77 2.87
C PRO A 76 8.52 -8.40 3.31
N PHE A 77 7.69 -7.57 3.93
CA PHE A 77 8.10 -6.27 4.45
C PHE A 77 8.93 -6.39 5.73
N ARG A 78 8.57 -7.32 6.62
CA ARG A 78 9.33 -7.62 7.84
C ARG A 78 10.73 -8.11 7.49
N GLN A 79 10.85 -9.06 6.56
CA GLN A 79 12.13 -9.58 6.10
C GLN A 79 13.02 -8.49 5.49
N TRP A 80 12.44 -7.60 4.69
CA TRP A 80 13.15 -6.45 4.15
C TRP A 80 13.65 -5.52 5.26
N TYR A 81 12.80 -5.20 6.25
CA TYR A 81 13.16 -4.34 7.37
C TYR A 81 14.31 -4.94 8.21
N GLU A 82 14.19 -6.21 8.58
CA GLU A 82 15.21 -6.94 9.36
C GLU A 82 16.54 -6.98 8.59
N THR A 83 16.51 -7.14 7.27
CA THR A 83 17.72 -7.12 6.45
C THR A 83 18.31 -5.71 6.28
N HIS A 84 17.44 -4.70 6.15
CA HIS A 84 17.86 -3.33 5.85
C HIS A 84 18.42 -2.61 7.08
N TYR A 85 17.78 -2.79 8.23
CA TYR A 85 18.11 -2.13 9.49
C TYR A 85 18.83 -3.03 10.49
N ALA A 86 18.88 -4.36 10.27
CA ALA A 86 19.43 -5.33 11.23
C ALA A 86 18.76 -5.26 12.62
N LEU A 87 17.47 -4.90 12.65
CA LEU A 87 16.68 -4.79 13.87
C LEU A 87 15.42 -5.67 13.75
N PRO A 88 15.00 -6.34 14.85
CA PRO A 88 13.78 -7.12 14.86
C PRO A 88 12.55 -6.21 14.77
N LEU A 89 11.51 -6.64 14.03
CA LEU A 89 10.24 -5.91 13.88
C LEU A 89 9.03 -6.81 14.12
N GLY A 90 8.09 -6.33 14.94
CA GLY A 90 6.78 -6.98 15.13
C GLY A 90 6.85 -8.38 15.75
N ARG A 91 7.85 -8.66 16.58
CA ARG A 91 7.99 -9.94 17.29
C ARG A 91 7.42 -9.84 18.70
N LYS A 92 6.77 -10.90 19.16
CA LYS A 92 6.32 -11.01 20.56
C LYS A 92 7.56 -11.02 21.47
N LYS A 93 7.55 -10.21 22.53
CA LYS A 93 8.63 -10.20 23.52
C LYS A 93 8.85 -11.63 24.06
N GLY A 94 10.08 -12.12 23.97
CA GLY A 94 10.46 -13.46 24.44
C GLY A 94 10.22 -14.62 23.46
N ALA A 95 9.73 -14.36 22.25
CA ALA A 95 9.69 -15.40 21.22
C ALA A 95 11.11 -15.71 20.72
N LYS A 96 11.50 -17.00 20.76
CA LYS A 96 12.77 -17.44 20.18
C LYS A 96 12.76 -17.22 18.67
N LEU A 97 13.86 -16.70 18.15
CA LEU A 97 14.10 -16.55 16.73
C LEU A 97 14.50 -17.92 16.15
N ASN A 98 14.07 -18.23 14.94
CA ASN A 98 14.64 -19.36 14.22
C ASN A 98 16.08 -19.03 13.78
N GLU A 99 16.91 -20.05 13.56
CA GLU A 99 18.31 -19.88 13.15
C GLU A 99 18.46 -18.99 11.90
N GLU A 100 17.57 -19.13 10.90
CA GLU A 100 17.56 -18.27 9.71
C GLU A 100 17.26 -16.80 10.01
N GLU A 101 16.45 -16.53 11.03
CA GLU A 101 16.06 -15.18 11.42
C GLU A 101 17.15 -14.53 12.27
N GLU A 102 17.79 -15.30 13.15
CA GLU A 102 18.99 -14.86 13.88
C GLU A 102 20.12 -14.54 12.91
N ALA A 103 20.38 -15.37 11.91
CA ALA A 103 21.42 -15.13 10.91
C ALA A 103 21.18 -13.85 10.08
N ARG A 104 19.91 -13.45 9.87
CA ARG A 104 19.58 -12.19 9.17
C ARG A 104 19.92 -10.97 10.02
N LEU A 105 19.70 -11.06 11.33
CA LEU A 105 19.93 -10.01 12.31
C LEU A 105 21.38 -9.94 12.77
N ASP A 106 22.10 -11.07 12.79
CA ASP A 106 23.50 -11.11 13.18
C ASP A 106 24.37 -10.38 12.14
N LYS A 107 24.86 -9.21 12.55
CA LYS A 107 25.86 -8.41 11.83
C LYS A 107 27.16 -8.29 12.61
N SER A 108 27.40 -9.14 13.61
CA SER A 108 28.64 -9.12 14.41
C SER A 108 29.91 -9.33 13.58
N LYS A 109 29.79 -10.03 12.44
CA LYS A 109 30.91 -10.38 11.54
C LYS A 109 31.10 -9.42 10.36
N VAL A 110 30.44 -8.26 10.34
CA VAL A 110 30.59 -7.29 9.23
C VAL A 110 31.76 -6.34 9.46
N GLY A 111 32.39 -5.87 8.37
CA GLY A 111 33.48 -4.89 8.47
C GLY A 111 33.03 -3.53 9.01
N LYS A 112 33.98 -2.75 9.57
CA LYS A 112 33.72 -1.45 10.23
C LYS A 112 32.91 -0.45 9.39
N SER A 113 33.16 -0.39 8.08
CA SER A 113 32.41 0.49 7.16
C SER A 113 30.93 0.10 7.06
N THR A 114 30.66 -1.21 6.97
CA THR A 114 29.30 -1.75 6.93
C THR A 114 28.57 -1.55 8.25
N GLN A 115 29.28 -1.70 9.38
CA GLN A 115 28.70 -1.44 10.70
C GLN A 115 28.25 0.01 10.84
N LYS A 116 29.10 0.97 10.47
CA LYS A 116 28.76 2.41 10.47
C LYS A 116 27.51 2.70 9.62
N LYS A 117 27.36 2.04 8.47
CA LYS A 117 26.18 2.16 7.61
C LYS A 117 24.89 1.68 8.29
N TYR A 118 24.94 0.60 9.06
CA TYR A 118 23.77 0.14 9.82
C TYR A 118 23.46 1.06 11.01
N GLU A 119 24.48 1.57 11.71
CA GLU A 119 24.32 2.54 12.79
C GLU A 119 23.66 3.85 12.28
N GLU A 120 24.03 4.31 11.10
CA GLU A 120 23.40 5.47 10.46
C GLU A 120 21.94 5.19 10.11
N ARG A 121 21.62 4.00 9.57
CA ARG A 121 20.24 3.59 9.26
C ARG A 121 19.38 3.40 10.51
N ALA A 122 19.96 2.91 11.60
CA ALA A 122 19.25 2.69 12.86
C ALA A 122 18.58 3.97 13.39
N LYS A 123 19.15 5.15 13.08
CA LYS A 123 18.58 6.45 13.44
C LYS A 123 17.20 6.70 12.83
N THR A 124 16.93 6.19 11.63
CA THR A 124 15.65 6.33 10.92
C THR A 124 14.80 5.06 10.95
N ALA A 125 15.22 4.05 11.73
CA ALA A 125 14.51 2.80 11.87
C ALA A 125 13.15 2.88 12.61
N PRO A 126 12.91 3.80 13.58
CA PRO A 126 11.65 3.79 14.34
C PRO A 126 10.39 3.77 13.46
N VAL A 127 9.52 2.80 13.73
CA VAL A 127 8.24 2.60 13.03
C VAL A 127 7.10 3.07 13.92
N GLU A 128 6.03 3.57 13.30
CA GLU A 128 4.83 4.05 13.99
C GLU A 128 4.12 2.91 14.77
N PRO A 129 3.58 3.16 15.98
CA PRO A 129 2.99 2.13 16.83
C PRO A 129 1.88 1.28 16.19
N HIS A 130 0.93 1.87 15.46
CA HIS A 130 -0.15 1.10 14.81
C HIS A 130 0.38 0.15 13.73
N LEU A 131 1.48 0.52 13.05
CA LEU A 131 2.16 -0.41 12.13
C LEU A 131 2.83 -1.56 12.88
N ILE A 132 3.47 -1.31 14.04
CA ILE A 132 4.08 -2.37 14.86
C ILE A 132 3.02 -3.40 15.29
N GLU A 133 1.84 -2.95 15.73
CA GLU A 133 0.72 -3.84 16.07
C GLU A 133 0.30 -4.72 14.88
N GLN A 134 0.25 -4.16 13.66
CA GLN A 134 -0.08 -4.91 12.45
C GLN A 134 1.01 -5.92 12.06
N PHE A 135 2.29 -5.56 12.22
CA PHE A 135 3.40 -6.49 12.02
C PHE A 135 3.34 -7.66 13.02
N GLN A 136 2.96 -7.41 14.28
CA GLN A 136 2.73 -8.46 15.27
C GLN A 136 1.56 -9.37 14.90
N ALA A 137 0.49 -8.80 14.34
CA ALA A 137 -0.65 -9.56 13.82
C ALA A 137 -0.32 -10.33 12.51
N GLY A 138 0.83 -10.04 11.89
CA GLY A 138 1.28 -10.64 10.63
C GLY A 138 0.53 -10.16 9.39
N ARG A 139 -0.29 -9.09 9.50
CA ARG A 139 -1.10 -8.57 8.39
C ARG A 139 -1.09 -7.06 8.40
N LEU A 140 -0.79 -6.46 7.25
CA LEU A 140 -0.81 -5.02 7.06
C LEU A 140 -2.08 -4.59 6.33
N LEU A 141 -2.60 -3.41 6.65
CA LEU A 141 -3.66 -2.78 5.88
C LEU A 141 -3.06 -2.02 4.70
N ALA A 142 -3.58 -2.27 3.51
CA ALA A 142 -3.16 -1.61 2.29
C ALA A 142 -4.35 -1.12 1.48
N ARG A 143 -4.14 -0.09 0.67
CA ARG A 143 -5.14 0.44 -0.26
C ARG A 143 -4.76 0.07 -1.69
N ILE A 144 -5.71 -0.48 -2.44
CA ILE A 144 -5.54 -0.74 -3.87
C ILE A 144 -5.56 0.58 -4.64
N ALA A 145 -4.48 0.90 -5.34
CA ALA A 145 -4.35 2.11 -6.17
C ALA A 145 -4.62 1.84 -7.65
N SER A 146 -4.39 0.60 -8.10
CA SER A 146 -4.64 0.13 -9.46
C SER A 146 -6.15 -0.06 -9.73
N ARG A 147 -6.48 -0.44 -10.97
CA ARG A 147 -7.83 -0.89 -11.36
C ARG A 147 -7.73 -2.36 -11.78
N PRO A 148 -7.97 -3.31 -10.86
CA PRO A 148 -7.79 -4.73 -11.14
C PRO A 148 -8.58 -5.22 -12.36
N GLY A 149 -9.87 -4.86 -12.46
CA GLY A 149 -10.72 -5.25 -13.60
C GLY A 149 -10.37 -4.62 -14.96
N GLN A 150 -9.30 -3.83 -15.06
CA GLN A 150 -8.83 -3.24 -16.33
C GLN A 150 -7.39 -3.64 -16.64
N SER A 151 -6.54 -3.66 -15.61
CA SER A 151 -5.10 -3.93 -15.74
C SER A 151 -4.72 -5.37 -15.42
N GLY A 152 -5.62 -6.15 -14.81
CA GLY A 152 -5.31 -7.49 -14.28
C GLY A 152 -4.38 -7.47 -13.06
N ARG A 153 -4.09 -6.29 -12.49
CA ARG A 153 -3.16 -6.12 -11.37
C ARG A 153 -3.81 -5.43 -10.18
N ALA A 154 -3.46 -5.85 -8.98
CA ALA A 154 -3.94 -5.30 -7.71
C ALA A 154 -2.83 -4.56 -6.95
N ASP A 155 -2.17 -3.63 -7.63
CA ASP A 155 -1.10 -2.82 -7.05
C ASP A 155 -1.66 -1.75 -6.11
N GLY A 156 -0.92 -1.46 -5.05
CA GLY A 156 -1.37 -0.58 -3.97
C GLY A 156 -0.22 -0.13 -3.07
N TYR A 157 -0.57 0.50 -1.96
CA TYR A 157 0.38 0.97 -0.95
C TYR A 157 -0.15 0.65 0.46
N ILE A 158 0.76 0.46 1.41
CA ILE A 158 0.43 0.22 2.83
C ILE A 158 -0.12 1.52 3.42
N LEU A 159 -1.15 1.40 4.26
CA LEU A 159 -1.72 2.55 4.98
C LEU A 159 -0.82 2.93 6.15
N GLU A 160 -0.48 4.21 6.25
CA GLU A 160 0.40 4.74 7.31
C GLU A 160 -0.18 6.04 7.91
N GLY A 161 0.26 6.38 9.14
CA GLY A 161 -0.06 7.64 9.82
C GLY A 161 -1.56 7.97 9.87
N LYS A 162 -1.91 9.23 9.55
CA LYS A 162 -3.30 9.72 9.62
C LYS A 162 -4.27 8.96 8.70
N GLU A 163 -3.80 8.44 7.57
CA GLU A 163 -4.66 7.67 6.67
C GLU A 163 -5.01 6.32 7.31
N LEU A 164 -4.03 5.67 7.96
CA LEU A 164 -4.25 4.44 8.70
C LEU A 164 -5.23 4.65 9.87
N GLU A 165 -5.01 5.68 10.70
CA GLU A 165 -5.90 6.03 11.81
C GLU A 165 -7.35 6.25 11.34
N PHE A 166 -7.51 6.98 10.23
CA PHE A 166 -8.83 7.25 9.65
C PHE A 166 -9.55 5.95 9.28
N TYR A 167 -8.89 5.03 8.57
CA TYR A 167 -9.52 3.78 8.15
C TYR A 167 -9.73 2.82 9.31
N LEU A 168 -8.81 2.73 10.28
CA LEU A 168 -9.01 1.95 11.51
C LEU A 168 -10.27 2.41 12.24
N ARG A 169 -10.49 3.71 12.39
CA ARG A 169 -11.71 4.26 12.98
C ARG A 169 -12.96 3.89 12.18
N LYS A 170 -12.92 3.97 10.85
CA LYS A 170 -14.06 3.58 9.99
C LYS A 170 -14.38 2.10 10.08
N ILE A 171 -13.38 1.24 10.16
CA ILE A 171 -13.53 -0.21 10.32
C ILE A 171 -14.15 -0.52 11.70
N ARG A 172 -13.63 0.09 12.77
CA ARG A 172 -14.16 -0.09 14.14
C ARG A 172 -15.64 0.30 14.23
N VAL A 173 -16.01 1.46 13.68
CA VAL A 173 -17.41 1.93 13.68
C VAL A 173 -18.32 1.01 12.87
N LYS A 174 -17.85 0.46 11.73
CA LYS A 174 -18.64 -0.50 10.94
C LYS A 174 -18.83 -1.83 11.65
N LYS A 175 -17.83 -2.30 12.40
CA LYS A 175 -17.90 -3.57 13.14
C LYS A 175 -18.83 -3.50 14.37
N ALA A 176 -18.98 -2.32 14.95
CA ALA A 176 -19.84 -2.08 16.10
C ALA A 176 -21.33 -1.90 15.74
N LYS A 177 -21.65 -1.77 14.44
CA LYS A 177 -23.02 -1.77 13.93
C LYS A 177 -23.41 -3.17 13.49
#